data_AF-A0AA95JLH4-F1
#
_entry.id   AF-A0AA95JLH4-F1
#
_cell.length_a   1.000
_cell.length_b   1.000
_cell.length_c   1.000
_cell.angle_alpha   90.00
_cell.angle_beta   90.00
_cell.angle_gamma   90.00
#
_symmetry.space_group_name_H-M   'P 1'
#
loop_
_entity.id
_entity.type
_entity.pdbx_description
1 polymer ?
#
loop_
_entity_poly.entity_id
_entity_poly.type
_entity_poly.pdbx_seq_one_letter_code
_entity_poly.pdbx_strand_id
1 'polypeptide(L)'
;MHDDEIRAIKAGVLRQTAEEFRRAAASGEDPQANLLAAALLERRAERIAAGEDDHSSILLPNDAPADAEGPRGATPDERSEDTAD
;
A
#
# COMPACT_ATOMS: atom_id res chain seq x y z
N MET A 1 3.80 -24.77 9.31
CA MET A 1 4.86 -24.58 8.29
C MET A 1 4.46 -23.53 7.25
N HIS A 2 3.23 -23.50 6.76
CA HIS A 2 2.78 -22.44 5.83
C HIS A 2 2.67 -21.05 6.49
N ASP A 3 2.25 -20.99 7.76
CA ASP A 3 2.08 -19.71 8.47
C ASP A 3 3.40 -18.95 8.67
N ASP A 4 4.50 -19.67 8.90
CA ASP A 4 5.83 -19.06 9.07
C ASP A 4 6.33 -18.44 7.75
N GLU A 5 6.09 -19.12 6.62
CA GLU A 5 6.43 -18.62 5.29
C GLU A 5 5.59 -17.39 4.93
N ILE A 6 4.28 -17.44 5.23
CA ILE A 6 3.36 -16.31 5.01
C ILE A 6 3.79 -15.10 5.86
N ARG A 7 4.13 -15.31 7.14
CA ARG A 7 4.64 -14.24 8.01
C ARG A 7 5.94 -13.64 7.49
N ALA A 8 6.85 -14.48 7.02
CA ALA A 8 8.11 -14.02 6.44
C ALA A 8 7.88 -13.17 5.17
N ILE A 9 6.95 -13.58 4.30
CA ILE A 9 6.57 -12.81 3.10
C ILE A 9 5.96 -11.45 3.49
N LYS A 10 4.99 -11.43 4.41
CA LYS A 10 4.37 -10.18 4.90
C LYS A 10 5.41 -9.21 5.45
N ALA A 11 6.28 -9.69 6.34
CA ALA A 11 7.32 -8.88 6.94
C ALA A 11 8.33 -8.38 5.89
N GLY A 12 8.66 -9.21 4.90
CA GLY A 12 9.52 -8.85 3.78
C GLY A 12 8.97 -7.71 2.94
N VAL A 13 7.70 -7.79 2.53
CA VAL A 13 7.02 -6.73 1.76
C VAL A 13 7.03 -5.41 2.52
N LEU A 14 6.67 -5.43 3.81
CA LEU A 14 6.64 -4.21 4.63
C LEU A 14 8.02 -3.56 4.78
N ARG A 15 9.08 -4.36 4.93
CA ARG A 15 10.47 -3.85 4.99
C ARG A 15 10.92 -3.25 3.66
N GLN A 16 10.57 -3.88 2.54
CA GLN A 16 10.85 -3.32 1.22
C GLN A 16 10.16 -1.97 1.03
N THR A 17 8.87 -1.86 1.37
CA THR A 17 8.13 -0.60 1.31
C THR A 17 8.74 0.45 2.24
N ALA A 18 9.19 0.08 3.44
CA ALA A 18 9.88 1.00 4.34
C ALA A 18 11.19 1.55 3.75
N GLU A 19 11.93 0.74 2.99
CA GLU A 19 13.11 1.23 2.25
C GLU A 19 12.76 2.23 1.16
N GLU A 20 11.67 2.04 0.43
CA GLU A 20 11.20 2.99 -0.58
C GLU A 20 10.87 4.34 0.05
N PHE A 21 10.18 4.33 1.20
CA PHE A 21 9.93 5.55 1.98
C PHE A 21 11.23 6.21 2.48
N ARG A 22 12.23 5.44 2.91
CA ARG A 22 13.55 6.01 3.27
C ARG A 22 14.25 6.65 2.08
N ARG A 23 14.13 6.06 0.88
CA ARG A 23 14.69 6.65 -0.35
C ARG A 23 13.99 7.96 -0.71
N ALA A 24 12.66 8.01 -0.59
CA ALA A 24 11.89 9.25 -0.79
C ALA A 24 12.26 10.34 0.23
N ALA A 25 12.45 9.96 1.51
CA ALA A 25 12.95 10.90 2.52
C ALA A 25 14.35 11.42 2.18
N ALA A 26 15.23 10.55 1.67
CA ALA A 26 16.58 10.92 1.26
C ALA A 26 16.62 11.79 0.00
N SER A 27 15.63 11.69 -0.89
CA SER A 27 15.47 12.61 -2.03
C SER A 27 14.85 13.96 -1.65
N GLY A 28 14.43 14.13 -0.39
CA GLY A 28 13.85 15.38 0.12
C GLY A 28 12.33 15.49 -0.02
N GLU A 29 11.67 14.44 -0.52
CA GLU A 29 10.21 14.37 -0.53
C GLU A 29 9.71 14.13 0.90
N ASP A 30 8.90 15.05 1.42
CA ASP A 30 8.36 15.09 2.79
C ASP A 30 9.13 14.19 3.79
N PRO A 31 10.37 14.59 4.17
CA PRO A 31 11.27 13.68 4.86
C PRO A 31 10.72 13.20 6.20
N GLN A 32 9.95 14.04 6.89
CA GLN A 32 9.35 13.69 8.17
C GLN A 32 8.24 12.65 8.01
N ALA A 33 7.30 12.84 7.07
CA ALA A 33 6.23 11.89 6.85
C ALA A 33 6.76 10.55 6.34
N ASN A 34 7.73 10.59 5.41
CA ASN A 34 8.32 9.39 4.84
C ASN A 34 9.15 8.58 5.87
N LEU A 35 9.91 9.26 6.75
CA LEU A 35 10.60 8.57 7.85
C LEU A 35 9.62 7.97 8.87
N LEU A 36 8.52 8.68 9.19
CA LEU A 36 7.47 8.16 10.06
C LEU A 36 6.80 6.92 9.44
N ALA A 37 6.45 6.98 8.15
CA ALA A 37 5.86 5.86 7.42
C ALA A 37 6.79 4.63 7.43
N ALA A 38 8.08 4.83 7.15
CA ALA A 38 9.09 3.76 7.21
C ALA A 38 9.16 3.11 8.60
N ALA A 39 9.21 3.92 9.68
CA ALA A 39 9.28 3.41 11.05
C ALA A 39 8.04 2.61 11.45
N LEU A 40 6.84 3.05 11.03
CA LEU A 40 5.59 2.32 11.31
C LEU A 40 5.54 0.97 10.58
N LEU A 41 6.02 0.91 9.34
CA LEU A 41 6.09 -0.31 8.55
C LEU A 41 7.10 -1.31 9.12
N GLU A 42 8.27 -0.85 9.55
CA GLU A 42 9.28 -1.69 10.21
C GLU A 42 8.75 -2.28 11.52
N ARG A 43 8.16 -1.45 12.38
CA ARG A 43 7.53 -1.90 13.63
C ARG A 43 6.44 -2.94 13.38
N ARG A 44 5.67 -2.76 12.30
CA ARG A 44 4.64 -3.74 11.92
C ARG A 44 5.26 -5.05 11.43
N ALA A 45 6.29 -4.99 10.60
CA ALA A 45 7.00 -6.17 10.12
C ALA A 45 7.59 -7.00 11.27
N GLU A 46 8.14 -6.34 12.29
CA GLU A 46 8.63 -6.98 13.52
C GLU A 46 7.51 -7.70 14.29
N ARG A 47 6.37 -7.03 14.50
CA ARG A 47 5.22 -7.65 15.16
C ARG A 47 4.66 -8.84 14.38
N ILE A 48 4.62 -8.78 13.05
CA ILE A 48 4.21 -9.91 12.20
C ILE A 48 5.20 -11.06 12.34
N ALA A 49 6.50 -10.78 12.27
CA ALA A 49 7.53 -11.82 12.43
C ALA A 49 7.49 -12.48 13.82
N ALA A 50 7.09 -11.74 14.85
CA ALA A 50 6.87 -12.24 16.21
C ALA A 50 5.54 -13.00 16.39
N GLY A 51 4.66 -13.02 15.38
CA GLY A 51 3.33 -13.64 15.46
C GLY A 51 2.28 -12.81 16.22
N GLU A 52 2.57 -11.54 16.52
CA GLU A 52 1.71 -10.64 17.29
C GLU A 52 0.72 -9.82 16.44
N ASP A 53 0.85 -9.87 15.11
CA ASP A 53 0.06 -9.06 14.15
C ASP A 53 -0.36 -9.87 12.91
N ASP A 54 -0.59 -11.17 13.06
CA ASP A 54 -0.91 -12.10 11.95
C ASP A 54 -2.41 -12.12 11.57
N HIS A 55 -3.20 -11.15 12.03
CA HIS A 55 -4.66 -11.12 11.84
C HIS A 55 -5.13 -10.67 10.45
N SER A 56 -4.23 -10.49 9.47
CA SER A 56 -4.58 -10.06 8.11
C SER A 56 -4.58 -11.22 7.11
N SER A 57 -5.72 -11.46 6.47
CA SER A 57 -5.79 -12.18 5.21
C SER A 57 -4.93 -11.42 4.18
N ILE A 58 -3.80 -11.99 3.74
CA ILE A 58 -3.24 -11.57 2.46
C ILE A 58 -4.17 -12.19 1.43
N LEU A 59 -4.92 -11.37 0.71
CA LEU A 59 -5.34 -11.76 -0.63
C LEU A 59 -4.04 -11.84 -1.42
N LEU A 60 -3.49 -13.05 -1.54
CA LEU A 60 -2.41 -13.30 -2.48
C LEU A 60 -2.86 -12.78 -3.85
N PRO A 61 -1.97 -12.35 -4.75
CA PRO A 61 -2.36 -11.84 -6.07
C PRO A 61 -3.26 -12.78 -6.88
N ASN A 62 -3.32 -14.07 -6.51
CA ASN A 62 -4.17 -15.08 -7.11
C ASN A 62 -5.57 -15.20 -6.47
N ASP A 63 -5.83 -14.50 -5.36
CA ASP A 63 -7.12 -14.45 -4.66
C ASP A 63 -7.81 -13.09 -4.79
N ALA A 64 -7.22 -12.12 -5.50
CA ALA A 64 -7.90 -10.86 -5.77
C ALA A 64 -9.27 -11.16 -6.40
N PRO A 65 -10.40 -10.77 -5.75
CA PRO A 65 -11.68 -10.84 -6.43
C PRO A 65 -11.54 -9.97 -7.69
N ALA A 66 -11.88 -10.52 -8.85
CA ALA A 66 -11.79 -9.87 -10.15
C ALA A 66 -12.67 -8.59 -10.28
N ASP A 67 -13.32 -8.17 -9.20
CA ASP A 67 -14.39 -7.18 -9.17
C ASP A 67 -14.07 -5.98 -8.25
N ALA A 68 -12.80 -5.63 -8.06
CA ALA A 68 -12.45 -4.28 -7.61
C ALA A 68 -12.56 -3.32 -8.80
N GLU A 69 -13.78 -3.10 -9.30
CA GLU A 69 -14.09 -1.94 -10.11
C GLU A 69 -13.56 -0.70 -9.37
N GLY A 70 -12.68 0.04 -10.04
CA GLY A 70 -12.04 1.23 -9.49
C GLY A 70 -13.03 2.30 -9.04
N PRO A 71 -12.55 3.33 -8.33
CA PRO A 71 -13.41 4.45 -7.96
C PRO A 71 -13.96 5.08 -9.25
N ARG A 72 -15.27 4.92 -9.50
CA ARG A 72 -16.03 5.73 -10.47
C ARG A 72 -16.08 7.16 -9.93
N GLY A 73 -14.99 7.87 -10.15
CA GLY A 73 -14.83 9.30 -9.93
C GLY A 73 -14.23 9.94 -11.18
N ALA A 74 -14.86 9.70 -12.33
CA ALA A 74 -14.67 10.51 -13.53
C ALA A 74 -16.02 11.16 -13.83
N THR A 75 -16.13 12.43 -13.45
CA THR A 75 -17.14 13.38 -13.89
C THR A 75 -17.34 13.29 -15.42
N PRO A 76 -18.58 13.36 -15.95
CA PRO A 76 -18.76 13.57 -17.38
C PRO A 76 -18.31 15.00 -17.69
N ASP A 77 -17.15 15.10 -18.33
CA ASP A 77 -16.75 16.27 -19.09
C ASP A 77 -17.25 16.04 -20.52
N GLU A 78 -18.30 16.75 -20.94
CA GLU A 78 -18.53 17.04 -22.36
C GLU A 78 -19.11 18.44 -22.54
N ARG A 79 -18.27 19.31 -23.12
CA ARG A 79 -18.65 20.55 -23.79
C ARG A 79 -19.79 20.33 -24.76
N SER A 80 -20.65 21.34 -24.92
CA SER A 80 -21.12 21.72 -26.26
C SER A 80 -21.34 23.23 -26.29
N GLU A 81 -20.62 23.84 -27.20
CA GLU A 81 -20.72 25.24 -27.61
C GLU A 81 -22.06 25.49 -28.32
N ASP A 82 -22.42 26.77 -28.37
CA ASP A 82 -23.09 27.44 -29.49
C ASP A 82 -24.62 27.24 -29.67
N THR A 83 -25.35 28.36 -29.62
CA THR A 83 -26.12 28.99 -30.73
C THR A 83 -27.44 29.64 -30.25
N ALA A 84 -27.76 30.77 -30.88
CA ALA A 84 -28.79 31.77 -30.62
C ALA A 84 -30.27 31.30 -30.64
N ASP A 85 -31.13 32.06 -29.95
CA ASP A 85 -32.30 32.74 -30.54
C ASP A 85 -32.70 33.97 -29.68
#